data_AF-A0A930HD66-F1
#
_entry.id   AF-A0A930HD66-F1
#
_cell.length_a   1.000
_cell.length_b   1.000
_cell.length_c   1.000
_cell.angle_alpha   90.00
_cell.angle_beta   90.00
_cell.angle_gamma   90.00
#
_symmetry.space_group_name_H-M   'P 1'
#
loop_
_entity.id
_entity.type
_entity.pdbx_description
1 polymer ?
#
loop_
_entity_poly.entity_id
_entity_poly.type
_entity_poly.pdbx_seq_one_letter_code
_entity_poly.pdbx_strand_id
1 'polypeptide(L)'
;MEDRRIEDKRIEINRRLREIQDEVALNKKEQACINEIIDDVIALRQRSSNTQEEMLEYWAGTEFGRVVAELNSQEDTLYNSLIRDAEEGIEERRQAIQRLLKEERECEDELMNMRRDY
;
A
#
# COMPACT_ATOMS: atom_id res chain seq x y z
N MET A 1 7.68 8.89 -45.61
CA MET A 1 6.62 9.42 -44.73
C MET A 1 6.25 8.39 -43.66
N GLU A 2 6.23 7.10 -43.98
CA GLU A 2 5.99 5.99 -43.04
C GLU A 2 7.03 5.92 -41.90
N ASP A 3 8.33 6.05 -42.22
CA ASP A 3 9.40 5.97 -41.20
C ASP A 3 9.33 7.04 -40.11
N ARG A 4 8.87 8.26 -40.46
CA ARG A 4 8.66 9.31 -39.44
C ARG A 4 7.51 8.97 -38.51
N ARG A 5 6.42 8.38 -39.03
CA ARG A 5 5.26 7.99 -38.21
C ARG A 5 5.60 6.84 -37.26
N ILE A 6 6.45 5.91 -37.69
CA ILE A 6 6.88 4.81 -36.83
C ILE A 6 7.85 5.30 -35.75
N GLU A 7 8.78 6.21 -36.09
CA GLU A 7 9.67 6.81 -35.10
C GLU A 7 8.89 7.68 -34.09
N ASP A 8 7.90 8.46 -34.53
CA ASP A 8 7.02 9.22 -33.63
C ASP A 8 6.26 8.30 -32.67
N LYS A 9 5.71 7.18 -33.17
CA LYS A 9 5.02 6.17 -32.34
C LYS A 9 5.98 5.52 -31.35
N ARG A 10 7.20 5.21 -31.77
CA ARG A 10 8.25 4.65 -30.92
C ARG A 10 8.66 5.62 -29.80
N ILE A 11 8.76 6.91 -30.09
CA ILE A 11 9.03 7.95 -29.09
C ILE A 11 7.90 7.98 -28.06
N GLU A 12 6.65 7.93 -28.50
CA GLU A 12 5.49 7.98 -27.59
C GLU A 12 5.43 6.74 -26.68
N ILE A 13 5.68 5.54 -27.21
CA ILE A 13 5.70 4.33 -26.37
C ILE A 13 6.85 4.39 -25.35
N ASN A 14 8.04 4.85 -25.76
CA ASN A 14 9.14 5.03 -24.82
C ASN A 14 8.88 6.13 -23.78
N ARG A 15 8.02 7.11 -24.08
CA ARG A 15 7.55 8.09 -23.09
C ARG A 15 6.62 7.40 -22.10
N ARG A 16 5.64 6.64 -22.58
CA ARG A 16 4.69 5.92 -21.74
C ARG A 16 5.35 4.89 -20.84
N LEU A 17 6.33 4.14 -21.34
CA LEU A 17 7.11 3.20 -20.53
C LEU A 17 7.80 3.88 -19.33
N ARG A 18 8.35 5.09 -19.52
CA ARG A 18 8.96 5.86 -18.43
C ARG A 18 7.91 6.32 -17.41
N GLU A 19 6.78 6.82 -17.88
CA GLU A 19 5.67 7.21 -17.00
C GLU A 19 5.19 6.03 -16.15
N ILE A 20 5.02 4.85 -16.76
CA ILE A 20 4.66 3.61 -16.06
C ILE A 20 5.70 3.25 -15.00
N GLN A 21 6.99 3.31 -15.33
CA GLN A 21 8.07 3.00 -14.39
C GLN A 21 8.10 3.95 -13.20
N ASP A 22 7.89 5.25 -13.43
CA ASP A 22 7.81 6.26 -12.37
C ASP A 22 6.58 6.03 -11.47
N GLU A 23 5.42 5.73 -12.06
CA GLU A 23 4.19 5.43 -11.31
C GLU A 23 4.34 4.14 -10.47
N VAL A 24 4.95 3.10 -11.01
CA VAL A 24 5.23 1.84 -10.27
C VAL A 24 6.20 2.12 -9.12
N ALA A 25 7.26 2.90 -9.35
CA ALA A 25 8.22 3.25 -8.30
C ALA A 25 7.55 4.05 -7.17
N LEU A 26 6.67 4.99 -7.51
CA LEU A 26 5.91 5.77 -6.53
C LEU A 26 4.98 4.86 -5.71
N ASN A 27 4.20 4.00 -6.35
CA ASN A 27 3.29 3.08 -5.65
C ASN A 27 4.05 2.15 -4.69
N LYS A 28 5.22 1.64 -5.09
CA LYS A 28 6.09 0.82 -4.20
C LYS A 28 6.59 1.62 -2.99
N LYS A 29 6.99 2.87 -3.20
CA LYS A 29 7.43 3.75 -2.11
C LYS A 29 6.30 4.04 -1.13
N GLU A 30 5.10 4.29 -1.63
CA GLU A 30 3.92 4.50 -0.77
C GLU A 30 3.54 3.24 0.01
N GLN A 31 3.58 2.05 -0.62
CA GLN A 31 3.38 0.78 0.09
C GLN A 31 4.39 0.59 1.23
N ALA A 32 5.68 0.90 1.00
CA ALA A 32 6.69 0.81 2.04
C ALA A 32 6.39 1.75 3.22
N CYS A 33 6.00 2.99 2.93
CA CYS A 33 5.59 3.96 3.95
C CYS A 33 4.38 3.47 4.78
N ILE A 34 3.36 2.90 4.12
CA ILE A 34 2.19 2.36 4.83
C ILE A 34 2.57 1.18 5.71
N ASN A 35 3.46 0.29 5.25
CA ASN A 35 3.96 -0.81 6.08
C ASN A 35 4.67 -0.31 7.34
N GLU A 36 5.51 0.73 7.23
CA GLU A 36 6.17 1.34 8.39
C GLU A 36 5.14 1.89 9.40
N ILE A 37 4.06 2.52 8.93
CA ILE A 37 2.98 3.01 9.79
C ILE A 37 2.27 1.85 10.49
N ILE A 38 2.00 0.74 9.78
CA ILE A 38 1.38 -0.45 10.37
C ILE A 38 2.28 -1.02 11.49
N ASP A 39 3.58 -1.15 11.23
CA ASP A 39 4.56 -1.63 12.22
C ASP A 39 4.59 -0.74 13.46
N ASP A 40 4.58 0.59 13.27
CA ASP A 40 4.53 1.57 14.37
C ASP A 40 3.23 1.44 15.19
N VAL A 41 2.07 1.29 14.52
CA VAL A 41 0.78 1.09 15.18
C VAL A 41 0.75 -0.21 15.99
N ILE A 42 1.30 -1.30 15.45
CA ILE A 42 1.42 -2.58 16.16
C ILE A 42 2.33 -2.42 17.37
N ALA A 43 3.46 -1.73 17.24
CA ALA A 43 4.38 -1.49 18.35
C ALA A 43 3.75 -0.64 19.46
N LEU A 44 2.97 0.38 19.11
CA LEU A 44 2.21 1.20 20.06
C LEU A 44 1.19 0.35 20.84
N ARG A 45 0.41 -0.48 20.14
CA ARG A 45 -0.57 -1.38 20.74
C ARG A 45 0.08 -2.38 21.71
N GLN A 46 1.22 -2.97 21.33
CA GLN A 46 1.93 -3.91 22.21
C GLN A 46 2.43 -3.23 23.50
N ARG A 47 2.89 -1.96 23.41
CA ARG A 47 3.32 -1.20 24.58
C ARG A 47 2.15 -0.86 25.51
N SER A 48 1.01 -0.44 24.97
CA SER A 48 -0.16 -0.10 25.79
C SER A 48 -0.76 -1.33 26.48
N SER A 49 -0.80 -2.48 25.79
CA SER A 49 -1.39 -3.72 26.30
C SER A 49 -0.77 -4.19 27.62
N ASN A 50 0.57 -4.16 27.76
CA ASN A 50 1.24 -4.61 28.98
C ASN A 50 0.82 -3.81 30.21
N THR A 51 0.77 -2.47 30.08
CA THR A 51 0.32 -1.59 31.17
C THR A 51 -1.18 -1.70 31.46
N GLN A 52 -1.98 -2.03 30.46
CA GLN A 52 -3.43 -2.16 30.60
C GLN A 52 -3.82 -3.44 31.33
N GLU A 53 -3.12 -4.55 31.09
CA GLU A 53 -3.38 -5.84 31.74
C GLU A 53 -3.15 -5.76 33.25
N GLU A 54 -2.02 -5.18 33.68
CA GLU A 54 -1.72 -4.94 35.11
C GLU A 54 -2.78 -4.06 35.80
N MET A 55 -3.26 -3.02 35.11
CA MET A 55 -4.29 -2.11 35.63
C MET A 55 -5.66 -2.79 35.73
N LEU A 56 -6.00 -3.66 34.78
CA LEU A 56 -7.25 -4.43 34.79
C LEU A 56 -7.29 -5.43 35.94
N GLU A 57 -6.17 -6.11 36.20
CA GLU A 57 -6.05 -7.02 37.35
C GLU A 57 -6.20 -6.26 38.67
N TYR A 58 -5.52 -5.12 38.82
CA TYR A 58 -5.55 -4.34 40.05
C TYR A 58 -6.94 -3.81 40.41
N TRP A 59 -7.74 -3.41 39.41
CA TRP A 59 -9.08 -2.86 39.60
C TRP A 59 -10.21 -3.88 39.37
N ALA A 60 -9.89 -5.18 39.34
CA ALA A 60 -10.85 -6.24 39.09
C ALA A 60 -12.07 -6.17 40.03
N GLY A 61 -13.27 -6.31 39.46
CA GLY A 61 -14.53 -6.27 40.21
C GLY A 61 -15.03 -4.88 40.59
N THR A 62 -14.27 -3.81 40.35
CA THR A 62 -14.70 -2.43 40.60
C THR A 62 -15.40 -1.81 39.39
N GLU A 63 -16.19 -0.76 39.61
CA GLU A 63 -16.78 0.04 38.52
C GLU A 63 -15.70 0.68 37.65
N PHE A 64 -14.64 1.21 38.28
CA PHE A 64 -13.48 1.75 37.57
C PHE A 64 -12.83 0.71 36.64
N GLY A 65 -12.63 -0.52 37.11
CA GLY A 65 -12.09 -1.62 36.30
C GLY A 65 -12.97 -1.96 35.10
N ARG A 66 -14.31 -1.86 35.22
CA ARG A 66 -15.22 -2.04 34.07
C ARG A 66 -15.06 -0.95 33.03
N VAL A 67 -14.95 0.31 33.45
CA VAL A 67 -14.74 1.45 32.54
C VAL A 67 -13.39 1.32 31.82
N VAL A 68 -12.33 0.93 32.53
CA VAL A 68 -11.02 0.68 31.91
C VAL A 68 -11.10 -0.44 30.88
N ALA A 69 -11.79 -1.56 31.18
CA ALA A 69 -11.98 -2.65 30.23
C ALA A 69 -12.73 -2.22 28.96
N GLU A 70 -13.76 -1.39 29.11
CA GLU A 70 -14.52 -0.85 27.99
C GLU A 70 -13.66 0.07 27.12
N LEU A 71 -12.89 0.99 27.73
CA LEU A 71 -11.98 1.87 27.00
C LEU A 71 -10.89 1.09 26.25
N ASN A 72 -10.31 0.06 26.87
CA ASN A 72 -9.32 -0.80 26.20
C ASN A 72 -9.92 -1.53 25.00
N SER A 73 -11.16 -2.04 25.12
CA SER A 73 -11.87 -2.67 24.00
C SER A 73 -12.15 -1.69 22.86
N GLN A 74 -12.45 -0.43 23.17
CA GLN A 74 -12.62 0.61 22.16
C GLN A 74 -11.30 0.95 21.48
N GLU A 75 -10.20 1.05 22.25
CA GLU A 75 -8.86 1.28 21.71
C GLU A 75 -8.41 0.13 20.78
N ASP A 76 -8.63 -1.12 21.17
CA ASP A 76 -8.36 -2.29 20.33
C ASP A 76 -9.13 -2.24 19.01
N THR A 77 -10.39 -1.80 19.07
CA THR A 77 -11.22 -1.63 17.88
C THR A 77 -10.65 -0.54 16.96
N LEU A 78 -10.15 0.56 17.53
CA LEU A 78 -9.51 1.64 16.77
C LEU A 78 -8.22 1.18 16.09
N TYR A 79 -7.32 0.49 16.80
CA TYR A 79 -6.09 -0.04 16.20
C TYR A 79 -6.38 -1.04 15.08
N ASN A 80 -7.34 -1.95 15.29
CA ASN A 80 -7.72 -2.91 14.27
C ASN A 80 -8.32 -2.23 13.02
N SER A 81 -9.11 -1.16 13.19
CA SER A 81 -9.63 -0.39 12.06
C SER A 81 -8.51 0.31 11.30
N LEU A 82 -7.57 0.96 12.00
CA LEU A 82 -6.45 1.66 11.37
C LEU A 82 -5.56 0.71 10.57
N ILE A 83 -5.24 -0.45 11.13
CA ILE A 83 -4.45 -1.48 10.43
C ILE A 83 -5.19 -1.96 9.19
N ARG A 84 -6.49 -2.26 9.29
CA ARG A 84 -7.29 -2.72 8.16
C ARG A 84 -7.36 -1.68 7.04
N ASP A 85 -7.59 -0.41 7.37
CA ASP A 85 -7.69 0.66 6.37
C ASP A 85 -6.33 0.88 5.67
N ALA A 86 -5.22 0.70 6.41
CA ALA A 86 -3.87 0.72 5.85
C ALA A 86 -3.61 -0.49 4.92
N GLU A 87 -4.05 -1.70 5.30
CA GLU A 87 -3.96 -2.92 4.48
C GLU A 87 -4.76 -2.77 3.17
N GLU A 88 -5.95 -2.16 3.22
CA GLU A 88 -6.74 -1.84 2.03
C GLU A 88 -5.96 -0.89 1.09
N GLY A 89 -5.36 0.16 1.64
CA GLY A 89 -4.52 1.07 0.87
C GLY A 89 -3.28 0.41 0.23
N ILE A 90 -2.72 -0.63 0.86
CA ILE A 90 -1.63 -1.44 0.26
C ILE A 90 -2.15 -2.27 -0.90
N GLU A 91 -3.33 -2.88 -0.74
CA GLU A 91 -3.94 -3.74 -1.76
C GLU A 91 -4.35 -2.93 -3.00
N GLU A 92 -4.91 -1.74 -2.83
CA GLU A 92 -5.21 -0.82 -3.94
C GLU A 92 -3.97 -0.51 -4.79
N ARG A 93 -2.85 -0.19 -4.12
CA ARG A 93 -1.56 0.07 -4.78
C ARG A 93 -1.01 -1.18 -5.46
N ARG A 94 -1.22 -2.35 -4.88
CA ARG A 94 -0.79 -3.63 -5.47
C ARG A 94 -1.54 -3.88 -6.78
N GLN A 95 -2.84 -3.64 -6.80
CA GLN A 95 -3.66 -3.74 -8.00
C GLN A 95 -3.32 -2.67 -9.04
N ALA A 96 -2.98 -1.44 -8.62
CA ALA A 96 -2.48 -0.40 -9.51
C ALA A 96 -1.16 -0.83 -10.19
N ILE A 97 -0.18 -1.31 -9.41
CA ILE A 97 1.08 -1.84 -9.94
C ILE A 97 0.84 -2.98 -10.93
N GLN A 98 -0.04 -3.94 -10.61
CA GLN A 98 -0.33 -5.05 -11.52
C GLN A 98 -0.90 -4.59 -12.87
N ARG A 99 -1.79 -3.58 -12.86
CA ARG A 99 -2.34 -2.99 -14.09
C ARG A 99 -1.25 -2.29 -14.90
N LEU A 100 -0.41 -1.50 -14.24
CA LEU A 100 0.71 -0.80 -14.88
C LEU A 100 1.74 -1.77 -15.49
N LEU A 101 2.09 -2.84 -14.78
CA LEU A 101 3.01 -3.87 -15.31
C LEU A 101 2.43 -4.64 -16.49
N LYS A 102 1.10 -4.76 -16.57
CA LYS A 102 0.44 -5.33 -17.75
C LYS A 102 0.57 -4.38 -18.94
N GLU A 103 0.31 -3.09 -18.73
CA GLU A 103 0.47 -2.05 -19.75
C GLU A 103 1.93 -1.92 -20.22
N GLU A 104 2.90 -2.06 -19.32
CA GLU A 104 4.34 -2.07 -19.64
C GLU A 104 4.65 -3.19 -20.65
N ARG A 105 4.16 -4.41 -20.41
CA ARG A 105 4.35 -5.54 -21.32
C ARG A 105 3.70 -5.31 -22.68
N GLU A 106 2.49 -4.74 -22.70
CA GLU A 106 1.80 -4.40 -23.95
C GLU A 106 2.61 -3.37 -24.77
N CYS A 107 3.18 -2.36 -24.10
CA CYS A 107 4.08 -1.38 -24.72
C CYS A 107 5.37 -2.02 -25.26
N GLU A 108 5.99 -2.94 -24.51
CA GLU A 108 7.19 -3.67 -24.93
C GLU A 108 6.91 -4.58 -26.13
N ASP A 109 5.77 -5.28 -26.14
CA ASP A 109 5.33 -6.12 -27.25
C ASP A 109 5.08 -5.29 -28.52
N GLU A 110 4.48 -4.10 -28.39
CA GLU A 110 4.33 -3.17 -29.51
C GLU A 110 5.68 -2.75 -30.10
N LEU A 111 6.66 -2.40 -29.25
CA LEU A 111 8.01 -2.07 -29.70
C LEU A 111 8.70 -3.25 -30.40
N MET A 112 8.49 -4.47 -29.91
CA MET A 112 9.03 -5.69 -30.53
C MET A 112 8.42 -5.95 -31.90
N ASN A 113 7.11 -5.79 -32.04
CA ASN A 113 6.43 -5.96 -33.33
C ASN A 113 6.89 -4.93 -34.35
N MET A 114 7.02 -3.65 -33.93
CA MET A 114 7.58 -2.60 -34.79
C MET A 114 9.00 -2.91 -35.26
N ARG A 115 9.84 -3.57 -34.44
CA ARG A 115 11.20 -3.98 -34.87
C ARG A 115 11.20 -5.16 -35.85
N ARG A 116 10.15 -6.00 -35.87
CA ARG A 116 10.03 -7.15 -36.78
C ARG A 116 9.49 -6.77 -38.15
N ASP A 117 8.73 -5.68 -38.23
CA ASP A 117 8.13 -5.17 -39.46
C ASP A 117 9.07 -4.23 -40.26
N TYR A 118 10.29 -3.99 -39.75
CA TYR A 118 11.40 -3.28 -40.40
C TYR A 118 12.43 -4.25 -40.99
#